data_AF-A0A0T7FAY4-F1
#
_entry.id   AF-A0A0T7FAY4-F1
#
_cell.length_a   1.000
_cell.length_b   1.000
_cell.length_c   1.000
_cell.angle_alpha   90.00
_cell.angle_beta   90.00
_cell.angle_gamma   90.00
#
_symmetry.space_group_name_H-M   'P 1'
#
loop_
_entity.id
_entity.type
_entity.pdbx_description
1 polymer ?
#
loop_
_entity_poly.entity_id
_entity_poly.type
_entity_poly.pdbx_seq_one_letter_code
_entity_poly.pdbx_strand_id
1 'polypeptide(L)'
;MISAWFSKAATPLIKIGIVFAICAALLLGAALVGLMAADRLTAIIVDRVAAAVAVTDAKWKLEIADANVKLALAQAAQANDAMRLNSELMAAREKTRLAQEDLEKANAALPGGDTGGLDAGRVRLLNQR
;
A
#
# COMPACT_ATOMS: atom_id res chain seq x y z
N MET A 1 78.17 9.30 -48.72
CA MET A 1 77.20 8.79 -49.72
C MET A 1 76.16 7.83 -49.14
N ILE A 2 76.50 7.00 -48.14
CA ILE A 2 75.57 6.06 -47.48
C ILE A 2 74.39 6.77 -46.77
N SER A 3 74.63 7.91 -46.10
CA SER A 3 73.57 8.66 -45.39
C SER A 3 72.46 9.24 -46.31
N ALA A 4 72.81 9.66 -47.53
CA ALA A 4 71.86 10.20 -48.50
C ALA A 4 70.96 9.12 -49.12
N TRP A 5 71.42 7.87 -49.15
CA TRP A 5 70.63 6.72 -49.59
C TRP A 5 69.64 6.28 -48.50
N PHE A 6 70.09 6.27 -47.23
CA PHE A 6 69.21 6.01 -46.09
C PHE A 6 68.11 7.08 -45.93
N SER A 7 68.42 8.37 -46.14
CA SER A 7 67.39 9.42 -46.07
C SER A 7 66.33 9.29 -47.17
N LYS A 8 66.74 8.93 -48.40
CA LYS A 8 65.83 8.69 -49.53
C LYS A 8 64.94 7.46 -49.31
N ALA A 9 65.47 6.42 -48.69
CA ALA A 9 64.73 5.20 -48.32
C ALA A 9 63.84 5.37 -47.07
N ALA A 10 64.20 6.27 -46.14
CA ALA A 10 63.42 6.53 -44.92
C ALA A 10 62.23 7.48 -45.14
N THR A 11 62.29 8.34 -46.17
CA THR A 11 61.21 9.29 -46.51
C THR A 11 59.82 8.63 -46.66
N PRO A 12 59.64 7.49 -47.37
CA PRO A 12 58.34 6.82 -47.44
C PRO A 12 57.88 6.24 -46.10
N LEU A 13 58.80 5.71 -45.28
CA LEU A 13 58.48 5.19 -43.94
C LEU A 13 58.00 6.28 -42.99
N ILE A 14 58.61 7.47 -43.04
CA ILE A 14 58.18 8.63 -42.24
C ILE A 14 56.76 9.07 -42.66
N LYS A 15 56.47 9.13 -43.96
CA LYS A 15 55.12 9.47 -44.45
C LYS A 15 54.07 8.45 -44.00
N ILE A 16 54.38 7.16 -44.08
CA ILE A 16 53.49 6.10 -43.58
C ILE A 16 53.28 6.24 -42.06
N GLY A 17 54.35 6.50 -41.31
CA GLY A 17 54.27 6.73 -39.86
C GLY A 17 53.39 7.93 -39.48
N ILE A 18 53.47 9.04 -40.22
CA ILE A 18 52.62 10.22 -40.01
C ILE A 18 51.15 9.90 -40.31
N VAL A 19 50.87 9.24 -41.44
CA VAL A 19 49.49 8.84 -41.80
C VAL A 19 48.93 7.90 -40.74
N PHE A 20 49.71 6.92 -40.30
CA PHE A 20 49.31 6.00 -39.24
C PHE A 20 49.00 6.73 -37.92
N ALA A 21 49.85 7.67 -37.51
CA ALA A 21 49.64 8.47 -36.31
C ALA A 21 48.35 9.31 -36.38
N ILE A 22 48.07 9.92 -37.54
CA ILE A 22 46.83 10.68 -37.76
C ILE A 22 45.61 9.73 -37.68
N CYS A 23 45.65 8.59 -38.34
CA CYS A 23 44.58 7.59 -38.28
C CYS A 23 44.35 7.09 -36.84
N ALA A 24 45.42 6.81 -36.10
CA ALA A 24 45.33 6.38 -34.71
C ALA A 24 44.73 7.48 -33.81
N ALA A 25 45.13 8.74 -33.99
CA ALA A 25 44.58 9.86 -33.25
C ALA A 25 43.09 10.08 -33.54
N LEU A 26 42.66 9.95 -34.81
CA LEU A 26 41.26 10.04 -35.20
C LEU A 26 40.43 8.90 -34.61
N LEU A 27 40.94 7.66 -34.62
CA LEU A 27 40.26 6.51 -34.02
C LEU A 27 40.11 6.66 -32.50
N LEU A 28 41.16 7.12 -31.81
CA LEU A 28 41.10 7.40 -30.37
C LEU A 28 40.12 8.55 -30.06
N GLY A 29 40.13 9.61 -30.86
CA GLY A 29 39.18 10.72 -30.73
C GLY A 29 37.73 10.25 -30.91
N ALA A 30 37.46 9.44 -31.94
CA ALA A 30 36.14 8.87 -32.18
C ALA A 30 35.69 7.94 -31.04
N ALA A 31 36.60 7.11 -30.50
CA ALA A 31 36.30 6.24 -29.38
C ALA A 31 35.95 7.04 -28.11
N LEU A 32 36.70 8.10 -27.80
CA LEU A 32 36.43 8.98 -26.66
C LEU A 32 35.05 9.67 -26.79
N VAL A 33 34.74 10.21 -27.97
CA VAL A 33 33.41 10.81 -28.21
C VAL A 33 32.31 9.77 -28.11
N GLY A 34 32.54 8.56 -28.62
CA GLY A 34 31.61 7.45 -28.51
C GLY A 34 31.30 7.06 -27.07
N LEU A 35 32.32 6.99 -26.20
CA LEU A 35 32.16 6.73 -24.77
C LEU A 35 31.37 7.85 -24.08
N MET A 36 31.73 9.11 -24.33
CA MET A 36 30.99 10.25 -23.75
C MET A 36 29.53 10.29 -24.20
N ALA A 37 29.25 9.93 -25.45
CA ALA A 37 27.89 9.84 -25.97
C ALA A 37 27.09 8.72 -25.29
N ALA A 38 27.72 7.56 -25.07
CA ALA A 38 27.09 6.43 -24.36
C ALA A 38 26.75 6.79 -22.90
N ASP A 39 27.67 7.46 -22.19
CA ASP A 39 27.44 7.92 -20.82
C ASP A 39 26.29 8.93 -20.75
N ARG A 40 26.26 9.89 -21.69
CA ARG A 40 25.16 10.88 -21.77
C ARG A 40 23.82 10.23 -22.06
N LEU A 41 23.77 9.26 -22.97
CA LEU A 41 22.55 8.54 -23.28
C LEU A 41 22.06 7.75 -22.07
N THR A 42 22.97 7.10 -21.35
CA THR A 42 22.66 6.36 -20.12
C THR A 42 22.09 7.29 -19.05
N ALA A 43 22.71 8.45 -18.82
CA ALA A 43 22.21 9.44 -17.88
C ALA A 43 20.79 9.92 -18.24
N ILE A 44 20.53 10.19 -19.52
CA ILE A 44 19.18 10.56 -19.99
C ILE A 44 18.17 9.45 -19.70
N ILE A 45 18.52 8.18 -19.96
CA ILE A 45 17.62 7.05 -19.71
C ILE A 45 17.31 6.95 -18.22
N VAL A 46 18.35 7.01 -17.36
CA VAL A 46 18.19 6.94 -15.90
C VAL A 46 17.29 8.06 -15.38
N ASP A 47 17.51 9.30 -15.83
CA ASP A 47 16.67 10.45 -15.43
C ASP A 47 15.21 10.27 -15.84
N ARG A 48 14.96 9.76 -17.06
CA ARG A 48 13.60 9.53 -17.56
C ARG A 48 12.89 8.42 -16.80
N VAL A 49 13.59 7.34 -16.48
CA VAL A 49 13.06 6.25 -15.65
C VAL A 49 12.76 6.77 -14.24
N ALA A 50 13.68 7.53 -13.63
CA ALA A 50 13.47 8.11 -12.31
C ALA A 50 12.25 9.05 -12.28
N ALA A 51 12.07 9.89 -13.30
CA ALA A 51 10.90 10.76 -13.42
C ALA A 51 9.59 9.95 -13.56
N ALA A 52 9.58 8.89 -14.37
CA ALA A 52 8.42 8.04 -14.55
C ALA A 52 8.03 7.29 -13.27
N VAL A 53 9.03 6.78 -12.53
CA VAL A 53 8.82 6.16 -11.22
C VAL A 53 8.26 7.18 -10.23
N ALA A 54 8.83 8.39 -10.17
CA ALA A 54 8.35 9.44 -9.26
C ALA A 54 6.88 9.80 -9.49
N VAL A 55 6.44 9.91 -10.75
CA VAL A 55 5.03 10.17 -11.08
C VAL A 55 4.14 9.00 -10.66
N THR A 56 4.59 7.77 -10.89
CA THR A 56 3.86 6.56 -10.54
C THR A 56 3.72 6.41 -9.02
N ASP A 57 4.81 6.61 -8.28
CA ASP A 57 4.82 6.60 -6.82
C ASP A 57 3.92 7.67 -6.22
N ALA A 58 3.93 8.89 -6.78
CA ALA A 58 3.04 9.95 -6.34
C ALA A 58 1.57 9.57 -6.53
N LYS A 59 1.23 8.98 -7.68
CA LYS A 59 -0.13 8.49 -7.96
C LYS A 59 -0.54 7.41 -6.96
N TRP A 60 0.28 6.38 -6.74
CA TRP A 60 -0.04 5.30 -5.81
C TRP A 60 -0.15 5.79 -4.37
N LYS A 61 0.71 6.72 -3.93
CA LYS A 61 0.59 7.33 -2.59
C LYS A 61 -0.75 8.02 -2.39
N LEU A 62 -1.24 8.72 -3.42
CA LEU A 62 -2.55 9.38 -3.37
C LEU A 62 -3.69 8.36 -3.33
N GLU A 63 -3.65 7.32 -4.17
CA GLU A 63 -4.66 6.26 -4.17
C GLU A 63 -4.70 5.48 -2.84
N ILE A 64 -3.54 5.22 -2.22
CA ILE A 64 -3.45 4.60 -0.90
C ILE A 64 -4.03 5.53 0.17
N ALA A 65 -3.75 6.84 0.11
CA ALA A 65 -4.32 7.80 1.04
C ALA A 65 -5.86 7.83 0.95
N ASP A 66 -6.41 7.86 -0.26
CA ASP A 66 -7.86 7.81 -0.49
C ASP A 66 -8.48 6.49 0.00
N ALA A 67 -7.81 5.37 -0.25
CA ALA A 67 -8.25 4.07 0.23
C ALA A 67 -8.26 4.00 1.77
N ASN A 68 -7.24 4.54 2.42
CA ASN A 68 -7.15 4.60 3.89
C ASN A 68 -8.24 5.47 4.49
N VAL A 69 -8.57 6.62 3.87
CA VAL A 69 -9.69 7.47 4.30
C VAL A 69 -11.01 6.71 4.20
N LYS A 70 -11.26 6.02 3.09
CA LYS A 70 -12.48 5.19 2.92
C LYS A 70 -12.56 4.08 3.96
N LEU A 71 -11.43 3.41 4.24
CA LEU A 71 -11.37 2.36 5.25
C LEU A 71 -11.66 2.91 6.66
N ALA A 72 -11.08 4.06 7.01
CA ALA A 72 -11.32 4.71 8.30
C ALA A 72 -12.79 5.11 8.47
N LEU A 73 -13.42 5.65 7.42
CA LEU A 73 -14.85 5.98 7.43
C LEU A 73 -15.72 4.73 7.59
N ALA A 74 -15.39 3.64 6.89
CA ALA A 74 -16.11 2.37 7.03
C ALA A 74 -15.99 1.77 8.43
N GLN A 75 -14.79 1.81 9.02
CA GLN A 75 -14.56 1.37 10.40
C GLN A 75 -15.32 2.22 11.41
N ALA A 76 -15.35 3.54 11.24
CA ALA A 76 -16.12 4.43 12.10
C ALA A 76 -17.63 4.16 11.99
N ALA A 77 -18.15 3.96 10.78
CA ALA A 77 -19.55 3.58 10.56
C ALA A 77 -19.88 2.25 11.25
N GLN A 78 -19.03 1.23 11.07
CA GLN A 78 -19.20 -0.07 11.71
C GLN A 78 -19.16 0.02 13.24
N ALA A 79 -18.25 0.82 13.80
CA ALA A 79 -18.17 1.05 15.24
C ALA A 79 -19.44 1.72 15.77
N ASN A 80 -19.95 2.74 15.08
CA ASN A 80 -21.20 3.41 15.45
C ASN A 80 -22.40 2.47 15.40
N ASP A 81 -22.50 1.63 14.35
CA ASP A 81 -23.56 0.63 14.24
C ASP A 81 -23.47 -0.43 15.34
N ALA A 82 -22.26 -0.90 15.67
CA ALA A 82 -22.06 -1.82 16.77
C ALA A 82 -22.46 -1.19 18.12
N MET A 83 -22.12 0.08 18.36
CA MET A 83 -22.53 0.81 19.57
C MET A 83 -24.05 0.95 19.64
N ARG A 84 -24.71 1.29 18.53
CA ARG A 84 -26.17 1.37 18.45
C ARG A 84 -26.83 0.03 18.77
N LEU A 85 -26.40 -1.04 18.11
CA LEU A 85 -26.90 -2.40 18.36
C LEU A 85 -26.68 -2.83 19.82
N ASN A 86 -25.52 -2.51 20.39
CA ASN A 86 -25.24 -2.80 21.80
C ASN A 86 -26.19 -2.03 22.72
N SER A 87 -26.48 -0.76 22.44
CA SER A 87 -27.43 0.03 23.22
C SER A 87 -28.86 -0.53 23.14
N GLU A 88 -29.30 -0.96 21.96
CA GLU A 88 -30.60 -1.61 21.75
C GLU A 88 -30.69 -2.94 22.49
N LEU A 89 -29.63 -3.76 22.44
CA LEU A 89 -29.54 -5.02 23.19
C LEU A 89 -29.58 -4.81 24.69
N MET A 90 -28.88 -3.79 25.21
CA MET A 90 -28.92 -3.47 26.64
C MET A 90 -30.32 -3.02 27.08
N ALA A 91 -30.99 -2.17 26.28
CA ALA A 91 -32.36 -1.75 26.55
C ALA A 91 -33.34 -2.94 26.51
N ALA A 92 -33.19 -3.85 25.54
CA ALA A 92 -34.00 -5.06 25.45
C ALA A 92 -33.77 -5.99 26.65
N ARG A 93 -32.51 -6.20 27.05
CA ARG A 93 -32.16 -6.99 28.24
C ARG A 93 -32.77 -6.40 29.51
N GLU A 94 -32.69 -5.09 29.67
CA GLU A 94 -33.25 -4.41 30.84
C GLU A 94 -34.78 -4.54 30.87
N LYS A 95 -35.44 -4.39 29.71
CA LYS A 95 -36.88 -4.63 29.59
C LYS A 95 -37.25 -6.07 29.96
N THR A 96 -36.48 -7.07 29.51
CA THR A 96 -36.70 -8.47 29.89
C THR A 96 -36.46 -8.72 31.37
N ARG A 97 -35.42 -8.10 31.95
CA ARG A 97 -35.11 -8.19 33.38
C ARG A 97 -36.25 -7.63 34.23
N LEU A 98 -36.74 -6.43 33.90
CA LEU A 98 -37.88 -5.82 34.59
C LEU A 98 -39.15 -6.67 34.45
N ALA A 99 -39.44 -7.17 33.25
CA ALA A 99 -40.59 -8.06 33.04
C ALA A 99 -40.48 -9.36 33.86
N GLN A 100 -39.28 -9.90 34.03
CA GLN A 100 -39.04 -11.06 34.88
C GLN A 100 -39.22 -10.72 36.36
N GLU A 101 -38.69 -9.61 36.85
CA GLU A 101 -38.90 -9.16 38.24
C GLU A 101 -40.37 -8.94 38.54
N ASP A 102 -41.12 -8.36 37.61
CA ASP A 102 -42.56 -8.14 37.78
C ASP A 102 -43.33 -9.46 37.82
N LEU A 103 -42.95 -10.44 36.99
CA LEU A 103 -43.50 -11.80 37.04
C LEU A 103 -43.16 -12.50 38.36
N GLU A 104 -41.93 -12.36 38.87
CA GLU A 104 -41.51 -12.95 40.14
C GLU A 104 -42.29 -12.36 41.32
N LYS A 105 -42.46 -11.02 41.34
CA LYS A 105 -43.29 -10.33 42.34
C LYS A 105 -44.76 -10.77 42.26
N ALA A 106 -45.32 -10.84 41.05
CA ALA A 106 -46.70 -11.27 40.84
C ALA A 106 -46.90 -12.74 41.25
N ASN A 107 -45.92 -13.61 41.00
CA ASN A 107 -45.93 -15.00 41.44
C ASN A 107 -45.85 -15.13 42.97
N ALA A 108 -45.03 -14.30 43.63
CA ALA A 108 -44.91 -14.28 45.10
C ALA A 108 -46.18 -13.75 45.79
N ALA A 109 -46.96 -12.90 45.12
CA ALA A 109 -48.23 -12.39 45.63
C ALA A 109 -49.39 -13.40 45.54
N LEU A 110 -49.23 -14.52 44.83
CA LEU A 110 -50.27 -15.55 44.73
C LEU A 110 -50.36 -16.40 46.02
N PRO A 111 -51.58 -16.81 46.43
CA PRO A 111 -51.78 -17.69 47.59
C PRO A 111 -51.06 -19.05 47.42
N GLY A 112 -50.57 -19.64 48.52
CA GLY A 112 -49.90 -20.95 48.47
C GLY A 112 -48.44 -20.90 48.02
N GLY A 113 -47.77 -19.75 48.17
CA GLY A 113 -46.36 -19.50 47.81
C GLY A 113 -45.39 -20.63 48.15
N ASP A 114 -45.53 -21.21 49.35
CA ASP A 114 -44.66 -22.25 49.92
C ASP A 114 -45.06 -23.69 49.54
N THR A 115 -46.22 -23.88 48.90
CA THR A 115 -46.61 -25.18 48.36
C THR A 115 -45.98 -25.32 46.97
N GLY A 116 -45.03 -26.23 46.82
CA GLY A 116 -44.19 -26.38 45.61
C GLY A 116 -44.91 -26.89 44.35
N GLY A 117 -46.03 -26.27 43.96
CA GLY A 117 -46.85 -26.64 42.81
C GLY A 117 -47.19 -25.47 41.87
N LEU A 118 -47.51 -25.79 40.62
CA LEU A 118 -48.07 -24.88 39.61
C LEU A 118 -49.60 -24.88 39.72
N ASP A 119 -50.16 -23.85 40.35
CA ASP A 119 -51.62 -23.66 40.39
C ASP A 119 -52.15 -22.97 39.12
N ALA A 120 -53.48 -22.90 38.98
CA ALA A 120 -54.12 -22.27 37.83
C ALA A 120 -53.78 -20.76 37.68
N GLY A 121 -53.50 -20.06 38.78
CA GLY A 121 -53.08 -18.66 38.79
C GLY A 121 -51.68 -18.47 38.21
N ARG A 122 -50.72 -19.31 38.62
CA ARG A 122 -49.34 -19.36 38.13
C ARG A 122 -49.27 -19.72 36.65
N VAL A 123 -50.07 -20.69 36.19
CA VAL A 123 -50.17 -21.04 34.77
C VAL A 123 -50.71 -19.87 33.95
N ARG A 124 -51.73 -19.16 34.45
CA ARG A 124 -52.26 -17.96 33.78
C ARG A 124 -51.22 -16.83 33.70
N LEU A 125 -50.44 -16.62 34.77
CA LEU A 125 -49.39 -15.62 34.82
C LEU A 125 -48.26 -15.91 33.81
N LEU A 126 -47.87 -17.18 33.66
CA LEU A 126 -46.86 -17.59 32.68
C LEU A 126 -47.36 -17.50 31.22
N ASN A 127 -48.66 -17.71 31.00
CA ASN A 127 -49.31 -17.60 29.69
C ASN A 127 -49.69 -16.16 29.28
N GLN A 128 -49.39 -15.15 30.10
CA GLN A 128 -49.62 -13.73 29.76
C GLN A 128 -48.47 -13.08 28.96
N ARG A 129 -47.44 -13.86 28.61
CA ARG A 129 -46.39 -13.46 27.66
C ARG A 129 -46.92 -13.41 26.22
#